data_AF-A0A6G0XDC7-F1
#
_entry.id   AF-A0A6G0XDC7-F1
#
_cell.length_a   1.000
_cell.length_b   1.000
_cell.length_c   1.000
_cell.angle_alpha   90.00
_cell.angle_beta   90.00
_cell.angle_gamma   90.00
#
_symmetry.space_group_name_H-M   'P 1'
#
loop_
_entity.id
_entity.type
_entity.pdbx_description
1 polymer ?
#
loop_
_entity_poly.entity_id
_entity_poly.type
_entity_poly.pdbx_seq_one_letter_code
_entity_poly.pdbx_strand_id
1 'polypeptide(L)'
;MQDDEELALKLKLLRRIPLRRRLYFLQVTEAALERPIIPEARISLRQMSNADAVLSFRFDVSGILQLVSLLRVPHTAITQAGDRCLGEEALAIVLQRLAYPKRFYDMVSSFGRSRESLCRIFNWTIDFLYNVSKETIYFAQHIVQDRLATYAEAIRKKGAALDNVLGFIDGSKIRTCRITQKASRPQSARPDKPNMQRLIYSGHKRMHCLNYQGVTTPDGLCAHFWGPIEGARHDTTLRMEQMHQNLNLSSDVVSSCLEDFAVLKNAAQELHDAAAELIRRIDTGIETIKTKRRVIGAFSVDVHPNNEAWTENVIRSIPNLDDTEHTDE
;
A
#
# COMPACT_ATOMS: atom_id res chain seq x y z
N MET A 1 30.08 -22.37 8.66
CA MET A 1 30.99 -21.23 8.97
C MET A 1 32.18 -21.71 9.78
N GLN A 2 32.02 -22.10 11.04
CA GLN A 2 33.13 -22.68 11.83
C GLN A 2 33.60 -24.01 11.23
N ASP A 3 32.67 -24.91 10.91
CA ASP A 3 33.00 -26.21 10.31
C ASP A 3 33.66 -26.08 8.92
N ASP A 4 33.24 -25.10 8.11
CA ASP A 4 33.82 -24.83 6.79
C ASP A 4 35.23 -24.25 6.88
N GLU A 5 35.50 -23.36 7.85
CA GLU A 5 36.85 -22.84 8.10
C GLU A 5 37.77 -23.94 8.62
N GLU A 6 37.29 -24.83 9.50
CA GLU A 6 38.04 -25.97 10.00
C GLU A 6 38.31 -27.01 8.91
N LEU A 7 37.31 -27.33 8.07
CA LEU A 7 37.47 -28.20 6.91
C LEU A 7 38.43 -27.58 5.88
N ALA A 8 38.36 -26.28 5.64
CA ALA A 8 39.31 -25.56 4.78
C ALA A 8 40.73 -25.55 5.37
N LEU A 9 40.89 -25.47 6.69
CA LEU A 9 42.19 -25.58 7.37
C LEU A 9 42.76 -27.00 7.21
N LYS A 10 41.93 -28.03 7.46
CA LYS A 10 42.27 -29.44 7.24
C LYS A 10 42.65 -29.70 5.78
N LEU A 11 41.88 -29.19 4.81
CA LEU A 11 42.17 -29.28 3.37
C LEU A 11 43.46 -28.54 2.95
N LYS A 12 43.80 -27.42 3.59
CA LYS A 12 45.08 -26.71 3.39
C LYS A 12 46.26 -27.52 3.95
N LEU A 13 46.13 -28.10 5.15
CA LEU A 13 47.13 -28.99 5.74
C LEU A 13 47.36 -30.24 4.87
N LEU A 14 46.27 -30.81 4.34
CA LEU A 14 46.29 -31.97 3.45
C LEU A 14 47.04 -31.75 2.12
N ARG A 15 47.26 -30.50 1.68
CA ARG A 15 48.08 -30.23 0.46
C ARG A 15 49.55 -30.59 0.61
N ARG A 16 50.08 -30.68 1.85
CA ARG A 16 51.49 -31.07 2.13
C ARG A 16 51.68 -32.58 2.31
N ILE A 17 50.62 -33.37 2.14
CA ILE A 17 50.58 -34.80 2.44
C ILE A 17 50.46 -35.60 1.13
N PRO A 18 51.18 -36.72 0.96
CA PRO A 18 51.10 -37.54 -0.25
C PRO A 18 49.67 -38.02 -0.54
N LEU A 19 49.32 -38.09 -1.84
CA LEU A 19 47.96 -38.23 -2.35
C LEU A 19 47.17 -39.39 -1.71
N ARG A 20 47.82 -40.54 -1.46
CA ARG A 20 47.22 -41.72 -0.82
C ARG A 20 46.74 -41.45 0.62
N ARG A 21 47.54 -40.74 1.43
CA ARG A 21 47.13 -40.33 2.80
C ARG A 21 46.05 -39.24 2.73
N ARG A 22 46.10 -38.35 1.73
CA ARG A 22 45.07 -37.33 1.53
C ARG A 22 43.70 -37.94 1.20
N LEU A 23 43.65 -38.94 0.33
CA LEU A 23 42.43 -39.70 0.05
C LEU A 23 41.91 -40.43 1.29
N TYR A 24 42.79 -41.08 2.05
CA TYR A 24 42.41 -41.73 3.32
C TYR A 24 41.81 -40.73 4.33
N PHE A 25 42.45 -39.59 4.56
CA PHE A 25 41.89 -38.56 5.44
C PHE A 25 40.56 -38.00 4.93
N LEU A 26 40.40 -37.81 3.62
CA LEU A 26 39.12 -37.40 3.03
C LEU A 26 38.02 -38.43 3.29
N GLN A 27 38.29 -39.72 3.04
CA GLN A 27 37.34 -40.81 3.32
C GLN A 27 36.97 -40.88 4.81
N VAL A 28 37.94 -40.74 5.72
CA VAL A 28 37.68 -40.72 7.16
C VAL A 28 36.85 -39.50 7.57
N THR A 29 37.13 -38.31 7.02
CA THR A 29 36.31 -37.11 7.28
C THR A 29 34.92 -37.20 6.66
N GLU A 30 34.76 -37.87 5.52
CA GLU A 30 33.47 -38.06 4.87
C GLU A 30 32.60 -39.06 5.63
N ALA A 31 33.19 -40.17 6.09
CA ALA A 31 32.52 -41.16 6.94
C ALA A 31 32.17 -40.63 8.35
N ALA A 32 32.92 -39.64 8.86
CA ALA A 32 32.64 -39.00 10.15
C ALA A 32 31.59 -37.87 10.08
N LEU A 33 31.14 -37.48 8.88
CA LEU A 33 30.11 -36.46 8.69
C LEU A 33 28.73 -37.10 8.53
N GLU A 34 28.04 -37.31 9.65
CA GLU A 34 26.62 -37.70 9.64
C GLU A 34 25.78 -36.64 8.90
N ARG A 35 25.16 -37.03 7.78
CA ARG A 35 24.29 -36.15 6.99
C ARG A 35 22.83 -36.55 7.22
N PRO A 36 21.91 -35.58 7.40
CA PRO A 36 20.49 -35.89 7.49
C PRO A 36 20.00 -36.51 6.16
N ILE A 37 19.28 -37.62 6.26
CA ILE A 37 18.70 -38.32 5.11
C ILE A 37 17.70 -37.39 4.42
N ILE A 38 17.87 -37.21 3.11
CA ILE A 38 16.90 -36.51 2.26
C ILE A 38 16.11 -37.61 1.53
N PRO A 39 14.80 -37.76 1.75
CA PRO A 39 14.02 -38.78 1.08
C PRO A 39 13.83 -38.43 -0.39
N GLU A 40 13.71 -39.45 -1.25
CA GLU A 40 13.36 -39.31 -2.66
C GLU A 40 11.84 -39.09 -2.86
N ALA A 41 11.24 -38.26 -2.01
CA ALA A 41 9.83 -37.93 -2.02
C ALA A 41 9.64 -36.51 -2.60
N ARG A 42 9.15 -36.41 -3.84
CA ARG A 42 8.70 -35.12 -4.40
C ARG A 42 7.24 -34.92 -4.09
N ILE A 43 6.85 -33.71 -3.65
CA ILE A 43 5.44 -33.40 -3.50
C ILE A 43 4.76 -33.37 -4.86
N SER A 44 3.58 -33.98 -4.95
CA SER A 44 2.69 -33.90 -6.11
C SER A 44 1.34 -33.41 -5.62
N LEU A 45 1.03 -32.14 -5.84
CA LEU A 45 -0.23 -31.54 -5.35
C LEU A 45 -1.46 -32.30 -5.89
N ARG A 46 -1.36 -32.81 -7.12
CA ARG A 46 -2.43 -33.55 -7.83
C ARG A 46 -2.69 -34.95 -7.25
N GLN A 47 -1.79 -35.48 -6.43
CA GLN A 47 -1.92 -36.78 -5.75
C GLN A 47 -2.30 -36.64 -4.27
N MET A 48 -2.35 -35.41 -3.74
CA MET A 48 -2.68 -35.11 -2.36
C MET A 48 -4.18 -34.91 -2.19
N SER A 49 -4.74 -35.29 -1.03
CA SER A 49 -6.15 -35.02 -0.73
C SER A 49 -6.38 -33.52 -0.45
N ASN A 50 -7.58 -33.02 -0.76
CA ASN A 50 -7.95 -31.64 -0.43
C ASN A 50 -7.94 -31.38 1.09
N ALA A 51 -8.19 -32.40 1.93
CA ALA A 51 -8.12 -32.26 3.39
C ALA A 51 -6.68 -32.02 3.85
N ASP A 52 -5.74 -32.83 3.36
CA ASP A 52 -4.31 -32.68 3.68
C ASP A 52 -3.74 -31.37 3.13
N ALA A 53 -4.23 -30.93 1.96
CA ALA A 53 -3.90 -29.65 1.36
C ALA A 53 -4.26 -28.48 2.28
N VAL A 54 -5.51 -28.42 2.75
CA VAL A 54 -6.00 -27.36 3.63
C VAL A 54 -5.26 -27.36 4.97
N LEU A 55 -4.95 -28.53 5.53
CA LEU A 55 -4.15 -28.63 6.77
C LEU A 55 -2.69 -28.18 6.56
N SER A 56 -2.10 -28.47 5.40
CA SER A 56 -0.68 -28.18 5.10
C SER A 56 -0.42 -26.76 4.59
N PHE A 57 -1.35 -26.19 3.84
CA PHE A 57 -1.16 -24.97 3.05
C PHE A 57 -2.24 -23.90 3.29
N ARG A 58 -3.32 -24.21 4.03
CA ARG A 58 -4.55 -23.39 4.19
C ARG A 58 -5.40 -23.23 2.93
N PHE A 59 -5.04 -23.89 1.83
CA PHE A 59 -5.77 -23.91 0.57
C PHE A 59 -5.97 -25.35 0.10
N ASP A 60 -7.05 -25.61 -0.62
CA ASP A 60 -7.27 -26.88 -1.32
C ASP A 60 -6.36 -26.99 -2.56
N VAL A 61 -6.34 -28.16 -3.22
CA VAL A 61 -5.48 -28.35 -4.40
C VAL A 61 -5.87 -27.42 -5.55
N SER A 62 -7.16 -27.15 -5.76
CA SER A 62 -7.61 -26.23 -6.81
C SER A 62 -7.18 -24.80 -6.50
N GLY A 63 -7.38 -24.34 -5.26
CA GLY A 63 -6.94 -23.01 -4.80
C GLY A 63 -5.45 -22.78 -4.98
N ILE A 64 -4.59 -23.76 -4.68
CA ILE A 64 -3.14 -23.63 -4.90
C ILE A 64 -2.82 -23.47 -6.40
N LEU A 65 -3.45 -24.28 -7.27
CA LEU A 65 -3.24 -24.19 -8.72
C LEU A 65 -3.77 -22.87 -9.32
N GLN A 66 -4.89 -22.36 -8.80
CA GLN A 66 -5.41 -21.03 -9.15
C GLN A 66 -4.45 -19.93 -8.70
N LEU A 67 -3.89 -20.00 -7.49
CA LEU A 67 -2.90 -19.05 -6.99
C LEU A 67 -1.61 -19.03 -7.84
N VAL A 68 -1.12 -20.19 -8.32
CA VAL A 68 0.02 -20.25 -9.26
C VAL A 68 -0.25 -19.40 -10.51
N SER A 69 -1.47 -19.52 -11.07
CA SER A 69 -1.90 -18.75 -12.26
C SER A 69 -2.07 -17.26 -11.95
N LEU A 70 -2.81 -16.92 -10.90
CA LEU A 70 -3.13 -15.53 -10.52
C LEU A 70 -1.88 -14.73 -10.12
N LEU A 71 -0.96 -15.36 -9.37
CA LEU A 71 0.32 -14.77 -8.97
C LEU A 71 1.38 -14.87 -10.09
N ARG A 72 1.02 -15.40 -11.27
CA ARG A 72 1.87 -15.53 -12.46
C ARG A 72 3.18 -16.27 -12.21
N VAL A 73 3.19 -17.22 -11.27
CA VAL A 73 4.38 -17.99 -10.90
C VAL A 73 4.84 -18.80 -12.11
N PRO A 74 6.11 -18.70 -12.54
CA PRO A 74 6.59 -19.41 -13.72
C PRO A 74 6.54 -20.92 -13.52
N HIS A 75 6.24 -21.66 -14.59
CA HIS A 75 6.13 -23.12 -14.55
C HIS A 75 7.35 -23.82 -13.93
N THR A 76 8.55 -23.28 -14.15
CA THR A 76 9.78 -23.77 -13.54
C THR A 76 10.48 -22.62 -12.81
N ALA A 77 10.66 -22.80 -11.50
CA ALA A 77 11.46 -21.91 -10.66
C ALA A 77 12.92 -22.40 -10.63
N ILE A 78 13.86 -21.49 -10.90
CA ILE A 78 15.30 -21.77 -11.00
C ILE A 78 16.05 -20.76 -10.12
N THR A 79 16.71 -21.25 -9.06
CA THR A 79 17.51 -20.40 -8.17
C THR A 79 18.86 -20.06 -8.80
N GLN A 80 19.52 -19.01 -8.30
CA GLN A 80 20.90 -18.66 -8.70
C GLN A 80 21.92 -19.78 -8.42
N ALA A 81 21.62 -20.68 -7.48
CA ALA A 81 22.44 -21.85 -7.16
C ALA A 81 22.14 -23.08 -8.04
N GLY A 82 21.21 -22.96 -9.00
CA GLY A 82 20.82 -24.04 -9.90
C GLY A 82 19.77 -25.01 -9.34
N ASP A 83 19.15 -24.74 -8.19
CA ASP A 83 18.01 -25.54 -7.74
C ASP A 83 16.83 -25.35 -8.71
N ARG A 84 16.25 -26.45 -9.19
CA ARG A 84 15.08 -26.44 -10.08
C ARG A 84 13.87 -27.05 -9.38
N CYS A 85 12.71 -26.41 -9.49
CA CYS A 85 11.43 -26.89 -8.97
C CYS A 85 10.28 -26.45 -9.89
N LEU A 86 9.13 -27.11 -9.78
CA LEU A 86 7.91 -26.65 -10.44
C LEU A 86 7.38 -25.41 -9.72
N GLY A 87 6.71 -24.50 -10.44
CA GLY A 87 6.07 -23.32 -9.83
C GLY A 87 5.04 -23.69 -8.75
N GLU A 88 4.29 -24.78 -8.99
CA GLU A 88 3.39 -25.42 -8.01
C GLU A 88 4.12 -25.80 -6.71
N GLU A 89 5.29 -26.42 -6.81
CA GLU A 89 6.13 -26.83 -5.66
C GLU A 89 6.73 -25.62 -4.94
N ALA A 90 7.23 -24.64 -5.71
CA ALA A 90 7.82 -23.40 -5.18
C ALA A 90 6.79 -22.61 -4.35
N LEU A 91 5.56 -22.46 -4.85
CA LEU A 91 4.48 -21.80 -4.13
C LEU A 91 4.04 -22.62 -2.90
N ALA A 92 3.95 -23.95 -3.00
CA ALA A 92 3.63 -24.81 -1.86
C ALA A 92 4.65 -24.69 -0.72
N ILE A 93 5.95 -24.57 -1.03
CA ILE A 93 7.01 -24.28 -0.03
C ILE A 93 6.73 -22.97 0.70
N VAL A 94 6.35 -21.90 -0.02
CA VAL A 94 5.98 -20.61 0.59
C VAL A 94 4.73 -20.74 1.46
N LEU A 95 3.64 -21.31 0.94
CA LEU A 95 2.37 -21.46 1.65
C LEU A 95 2.52 -22.23 2.97
N GLN A 96 3.20 -23.38 2.97
CA GLN A 96 3.40 -24.15 4.20
C GLN A 96 4.32 -23.42 5.20
N ARG A 97 5.28 -22.62 4.72
CA ARG A 97 6.19 -21.85 5.57
C ARG A 97 5.52 -20.65 6.22
N LEU A 98 4.51 -20.07 5.57
CA LEU A 98 3.70 -18.95 6.07
C LEU A 98 2.50 -19.41 6.92
N ALA A 99 1.94 -20.60 6.66
CA ALA A 99 0.81 -21.16 7.40
C ALA A 99 1.09 -21.38 8.91
N TYR A 100 2.35 -21.66 9.26
CA TYR A 100 2.86 -21.72 10.64
C TYR A 100 4.40 -21.63 10.65
N PRO A 101 5.06 -21.14 11.72
CA PRO A 101 6.53 -21.13 11.87
C PRO A 101 7.21 -22.54 11.88
N LYS A 102 7.24 -23.23 10.73
CA LYS A 102 7.64 -24.66 10.56
C LYS A 102 9.15 -24.96 10.47
N ARG A 103 10.06 -23.96 10.39
CA ARG A 103 11.50 -24.15 10.03
C ARG A 103 11.66 -24.71 8.59
N PHE A 104 12.82 -25.27 8.23
CA PHE A 104 13.06 -25.98 6.95
C PHE A 104 13.37 -27.48 7.09
N TYR A 105 13.89 -27.93 8.24
CA TYR A 105 14.15 -29.36 8.48
C TYR A 105 12.87 -30.19 8.40
N ASP A 106 11.83 -29.71 9.08
CA ASP A 106 10.54 -30.39 9.20
C ASP A 106 9.73 -30.37 7.88
N MET A 107 10.26 -29.74 6.83
CA MET A 107 9.76 -29.73 5.45
C MET A 107 10.54 -30.69 4.53
N VAL A 108 11.73 -31.17 4.93
CA VAL A 108 12.57 -32.09 4.12
C VAL A 108 11.81 -33.36 3.76
N SER A 109 11.00 -33.90 4.68
CA SER A 109 10.19 -35.10 4.45
C SER A 109 9.08 -34.91 3.43
N SER A 110 8.47 -33.72 3.36
CA SER A 110 7.35 -33.42 2.44
C SER A 110 7.80 -33.09 1.02
N PHE A 111 8.98 -32.48 0.85
CA PHE A 111 9.47 -32.00 -0.46
C PHE A 111 10.68 -32.77 -1.01
N GLY A 112 11.35 -33.60 -0.19
CA GLY A 112 12.53 -34.38 -0.58
C GLY A 112 13.73 -33.52 -0.97
N ARG A 113 13.83 -32.31 -0.41
CA ARG A 113 14.87 -31.31 -0.71
C ARG A 113 15.71 -31.03 0.53
N SER A 114 16.98 -30.70 0.33
CA SER A 114 17.83 -30.25 1.44
C SER A 114 17.29 -28.96 2.04
N ARG A 115 17.61 -28.71 3.32
CA ARG A 115 17.23 -27.49 4.05
C ARG A 115 17.69 -26.22 3.33
N GLU A 116 18.86 -26.29 2.70
CA GLU A 116 19.50 -25.22 1.97
C GLU A 116 18.79 -24.96 0.63
N SER A 117 18.39 -26.02 -0.08
CA SER A 117 17.60 -25.93 -1.32
C SER A 117 16.22 -25.32 -1.03
N LEU A 118 15.53 -25.78 0.00
CA LEU A 118 14.25 -25.21 0.45
C LEU A 118 14.36 -23.73 0.81
N CYS A 119 15.42 -23.34 1.53
CA CYS A 119 15.68 -21.94 1.87
C CYS A 119 15.89 -21.06 0.64
N ARG A 120 16.68 -21.52 -0.34
CA ARG A 120 16.93 -20.78 -1.59
C ARG A 120 15.68 -20.65 -2.46
N ILE A 121 14.89 -21.72 -2.59
CA ILE A 121 13.62 -21.71 -3.33
C ILE A 121 12.61 -20.80 -2.64
N PHE A 122 12.48 -20.87 -1.31
CA PHE A 122 11.61 -19.99 -0.53
C PHE A 122 11.94 -18.51 -0.77
N ASN A 123 13.20 -18.11 -0.58
CA ASN A 123 13.60 -16.71 -0.78
C ASN A 123 13.38 -16.26 -2.23
N TRP A 124 13.81 -17.06 -3.20
CA TRP A 124 13.59 -16.76 -4.63
C TRP A 124 12.11 -16.58 -4.97
N THR A 125 11.23 -17.38 -4.38
CA THR A 125 9.78 -17.29 -4.62
C THR A 125 9.18 -16.06 -3.95
N ILE A 126 9.61 -15.72 -2.74
CA ILE A 126 9.22 -14.47 -2.05
C ILE A 126 9.69 -13.25 -2.86
N ASP A 127 10.94 -13.22 -3.31
CA ASP A 127 11.49 -12.14 -4.14
C ASP A 127 10.71 -12.01 -5.46
N PHE A 128 10.36 -13.12 -6.10
CA PHE A 128 9.51 -13.12 -7.30
C PHE A 128 8.12 -12.53 -7.02
N LEU A 129 7.41 -13.04 -6.01
CA LEU A 129 6.07 -12.58 -5.64
C LEU A 129 6.06 -11.10 -5.23
N TYR A 130 7.09 -10.65 -4.53
CA TYR A 130 7.27 -9.25 -4.17
C TYR A 130 7.50 -8.37 -5.40
N ASN A 131 8.36 -8.78 -6.35
CA ASN A 131 8.59 -8.01 -7.56
C ASN A 131 7.34 -7.88 -8.45
N VAL A 132 6.48 -8.90 -8.49
CA VAL A 132 5.19 -8.87 -9.22
C VAL A 132 4.13 -8.03 -8.50
N SER A 133 4.09 -8.09 -7.16
CA SER A 133 2.94 -7.57 -6.39
C SER A 133 3.26 -6.39 -5.46
N LYS A 134 4.49 -5.86 -5.48
CA LYS A 134 4.96 -4.78 -4.57
C LYS A 134 3.99 -3.61 -4.47
N GLU A 135 3.44 -3.13 -5.59
CA GLU A 135 2.53 -1.99 -5.64
C GLU A 135 1.25 -2.30 -4.85
N THR A 136 0.61 -3.44 -5.14
CA THR A 136 -0.56 -3.95 -4.39
C THR A 136 -0.27 -4.23 -2.91
N ILE A 137 0.95 -4.70 -2.57
CA ILE A 137 1.37 -4.99 -1.19
C ILE A 137 1.56 -3.69 -0.39
N TYR A 138 2.16 -2.66 -0.99
CA TYR A 138 2.36 -1.36 -0.36
C TYR A 138 1.04 -0.59 -0.23
N PHE A 139 0.26 -0.50 -1.31
CA PHE A 139 -1.07 0.09 -1.29
C PHE A 139 -1.97 -0.50 -2.39
N ALA A 140 -3.03 -1.20 -1.98
CA ALA A 140 -4.02 -1.79 -2.88
C ALA A 140 -5.01 -0.74 -3.41
N GLN A 141 -4.50 0.31 -4.07
CA GLN A 141 -5.23 1.54 -4.40
C GLN A 141 -6.58 1.28 -5.09
N HIS A 142 -6.61 0.42 -6.11
CA HIS A 142 -7.83 0.09 -6.86
C HIS A 142 -8.93 -0.53 -5.96
N ILE A 143 -8.59 -1.54 -5.15
CA ILE A 143 -9.53 -2.19 -4.20
C ILE A 143 -10.07 -1.17 -3.19
N VAL A 144 -9.20 -0.25 -2.74
CA VAL A 144 -9.58 0.77 -1.76
C VAL A 144 -10.52 1.80 -2.41
N GLN A 145 -10.15 2.34 -3.57
CA GLN A 145 -10.92 3.33 -4.33
C GLN A 145 -12.35 2.85 -4.62
N ASP A 146 -12.50 1.65 -5.18
CA ASP A 146 -13.81 1.06 -5.53
C ASP A 146 -14.71 0.83 -4.31
N ARG A 147 -14.14 0.74 -3.10
CA ARG A 147 -14.85 0.36 -1.86
C ARG A 147 -14.91 1.47 -0.82
N LEU A 148 -14.38 2.67 -1.09
CA LEU A 148 -14.31 3.79 -0.14
C LEU A 148 -15.66 4.07 0.54
N ALA A 149 -16.72 4.23 -0.26
CA ALA A 149 -18.07 4.52 0.23
C ALA A 149 -18.63 3.37 1.09
N THR A 150 -18.40 2.12 0.68
CA THR A 150 -18.83 0.93 1.42
C THR A 150 -18.11 0.80 2.76
N TYR A 151 -16.82 1.13 2.83
CA TYR A 151 -16.05 1.11 4.07
C TYR A 151 -16.48 2.20 5.04
N ALA A 152 -16.66 3.43 4.56
CA ALA A 152 -17.17 4.54 5.36
C ALA A 152 -18.54 4.21 5.97
N GLU A 153 -19.48 3.72 5.14
CA GLU A 153 -20.82 3.35 5.61
C GLU A 153 -20.80 2.18 6.62
N ALA A 154 -19.97 1.16 6.37
CA ALA A 154 -19.83 0.02 7.29
C ALA A 154 -19.29 0.44 8.67
N ILE A 155 -18.35 1.40 8.71
CA ILE A 155 -17.78 1.94 9.95
C ILE A 155 -18.79 2.89 10.65
N ARG A 156 -19.47 3.76 9.90
CA ARG A 156 -20.54 4.64 10.41
C ARG A 156 -21.66 3.83 11.06
N LYS A 157 -22.12 2.76 10.41
CA LYS A 157 -23.14 1.84 10.93
C LYS A 157 -22.73 1.10 12.22
N LYS A 158 -21.42 1.01 12.52
CA LYS A 158 -20.89 0.48 13.78
C LYS A 158 -20.81 1.52 14.91
N GLY A 159 -21.19 2.77 14.66
CA GLY A 159 -21.21 3.85 15.67
C GLY A 159 -19.92 4.65 15.75
N ALA A 160 -19.17 4.79 14.63
CA ALA A 160 -18.02 5.69 14.59
C ALA A 160 -18.46 7.16 14.71
N ALA A 161 -17.66 7.97 15.40
CA ALA A 161 -17.92 9.40 15.62
C ALA A 161 -17.53 10.30 14.42
N LEU A 162 -17.07 9.72 13.32
CA LEU A 162 -16.62 10.41 12.10
C LEU A 162 -17.17 9.66 10.88
N ASP A 163 -17.74 10.39 9.93
CA ASP A 163 -18.41 9.81 8.76
C ASP A 163 -17.45 9.35 7.66
N ASN A 164 -16.19 9.77 7.70
CA ASN A 164 -15.19 9.56 6.64
C ASN A 164 -14.05 8.60 7.03
N VAL A 165 -14.27 7.68 7.97
CA VAL A 165 -13.26 6.68 8.36
C VAL A 165 -13.28 5.51 7.39
N LEU A 166 -12.13 5.20 6.79
CA LEU A 166 -12.00 4.19 5.73
C LEU A 166 -11.35 2.87 6.21
N GLY A 167 -10.66 2.91 7.35
CA GLY A 167 -9.92 1.80 7.91
C GLY A 167 -9.14 2.19 9.16
N PHE A 168 -8.52 1.21 9.79
CA PHE A 168 -7.85 1.35 11.09
C PHE A 168 -6.34 1.15 10.95
N ILE A 169 -5.57 2.11 11.45
CA ILE A 169 -4.10 2.02 11.50
C ILE A 169 -3.71 1.13 12.69
N ASP A 170 -2.90 0.09 12.44
CA ASP A 170 -2.28 -0.73 13.50
C ASP A 170 -0.75 -0.79 13.35
N GLY A 171 -0.05 -0.85 14.49
CA GLY A 171 1.40 -0.90 14.60
C GLY A 171 1.88 -2.27 15.11
N SER A 172 2.35 -3.12 14.19
CA SER A 172 2.78 -4.49 14.49
C SER A 172 4.31 -4.60 14.64
N LYS A 173 4.76 -5.25 15.72
CA LYS A 173 6.20 -5.42 16.04
C LYS A 173 6.65 -6.86 15.84
N ILE A 174 7.31 -7.13 14.71
CA ILE A 174 7.79 -8.47 14.37
C ILE A 174 9.11 -8.73 15.11
N ARG A 175 9.17 -9.83 15.87
CA ARG A 175 10.38 -10.24 16.59
C ARG A 175 11.51 -10.57 15.62
N THR A 176 12.71 -10.07 15.91
CA THR A 176 13.94 -10.46 15.21
C THR A 176 14.88 -11.20 16.16
N CYS A 177 15.75 -12.04 15.61
CA CYS A 177 16.87 -12.56 16.37
C CYS A 177 17.78 -11.41 16.83
N ARG A 178 18.44 -11.56 17.98
CA ARG A 178 19.47 -10.61 18.43
C ARG A 178 20.55 -10.51 17.35
N ILE A 179 20.77 -9.31 16.79
CA ILE A 179 21.85 -9.08 15.83
C ILE A 179 23.19 -9.16 16.57
N THR A 180 23.99 -10.16 16.24
CA THR A 180 25.37 -10.30 16.73
C THR A 180 26.28 -9.35 15.95
N GLN A 181 26.53 -8.15 16.48
CA GLN A 181 27.65 -7.33 16.04
C GLN A 181 28.95 -7.99 16.57
N LYS A 182 29.80 -8.51 15.69
CA LYS A 182 31.08 -9.13 16.09
C LYS A 182 31.97 -8.10 16.81
N ALA A 183 32.23 -8.32 18.10
CA ALA A 183 33.06 -7.46 18.93
C ALA A 183 34.52 -7.34 18.43
N SER A 184 34.98 -8.25 17.57
CA SER A 184 36.32 -8.24 16.98
C SER A 184 36.54 -7.22 15.86
N ARG A 185 35.52 -6.41 15.49
CA ARG A 185 35.76 -5.18 14.72
C ARG A 185 35.86 -4.00 15.70
N PRO A 186 37.02 -3.30 15.77
CA PRO A 186 37.16 -2.12 16.62
C PRO A 186 36.08 -1.10 16.31
N GLN A 187 35.49 -0.50 17.35
CA GLN A 187 34.50 0.57 17.18
C GLN A 187 35.13 1.81 16.51
N SER A 188 36.45 2.00 16.69
CA SER A 188 37.28 2.97 15.96
C SER A 188 37.40 2.72 14.45
N ALA A 189 37.08 1.51 13.95
CA ALA A 189 37.14 1.22 12.51
C ALA A 189 35.89 1.73 11.75
N ARG A 190 34.83 2.15 12.46
CA ARG A 190 33.58 2.69 11.90
C ARG A 190 32.86 3.62 12.89
N PRO A 191 33.33 4.87 13.09
CA PRO A 191 32.64 5.85 13.93
C PRO A 191 31.19 6.11 13.47
N ASP A 192 30.92 6.01 12.16
CA ASP A 192 29.64 6.41 11.55
C ASP A 192 28.55 5.32 11.54
N LYS A 193 28.79 4.15 12.13
CA LYS A 193 27.81 3.04 12.10
C LYS A 193 27.14 2.84 13.47
N PRO A 194 25.83 3.12 13.59
CA PRO A 194 25.14 3.03 14.87
C PRO A 194 25.08 1.59 15.40
N ASN A 195 24.87 1.46 16.71
CA ASN A 195 24.69 0.19 17.37
C ASN A 195 23.35 -0.43 16.95
N MET A 196 23.38 -1.31 15.94
CA MET A 196 22.20 -1.98 15.40
C MET A 196 21.44 -2.79 16.45
N GLN A 197 22.14 -3.34 17.46
CA GLN A 197 21.46 -4.04 18.55
C GLN A 197 20.59 -3.07 19.37
N ARG A 198 21.05 -1.84 19.60
CA ARG A 198 20.29 -0.78 20.29
C ARG A 198 19.14 -0.24 19.44
N LEU A 199 19.34 -0.03 18.14
CA LEU A 199 18.31 0.50 17.23
C LEU A 199 17.08 -0.41 17.09
N ILE A 200 17.27 -1.73 17.05
CA ILE A 200 16.15 -2.67 16.95
C ILE A 200 15.56 -3.07 18.32
N TYR A 201 16.18 -2.68 19.44
CA TYR A 201 15.71 -3.09 20.75
C TYR A 201 14.60 -2.17 21.24
N SER A 202 13.37 -2.69 21.29
CA SER A 202 12.26 -1.97 21.88
C SER A 202 12.31 -2.09 23.40
N GLY A 203 12.63 -1.00 24.10
CA GLY A 203 12.62 -0.96 25.57
C GLY A 203 11.25 -1.28 26.16
N HIS A 204 10.17 -0.82 25.50
CA HIS A 204 8.78 -1.08 25.90
C HIS A 204 8.40 -2.58 25.83
N LYS A 205 8.67 -3.23 24.70
CA LYS A 205 8.38 -4.67 24.53
C LYS A 205 9.50 -5.60 25.04
N ARG A 206 10.61 -5.03 25.54
CA ARG A 206 11.82 -5.72 26.05
C ARG A 206 12.37 -6.80 25.10
N MET A 207 12.39 -6.49 23.81
CA MET A 207 12.77 -7.45 22.75
C MET A 207 13.38 -6.75 21.53
N HIS A 208 14.17 -7.49 20.75
CA HIS A 208 14.61 -7.06 19.43
C HIS A 208 13.47 -7.25 18.43
N CYS A 209 13.10 -6.20 17.72
CA CYS A 209 12.02 -6.21 16.73
C CYS A 209 12.18 -5.15 15.65
N LEU A 210 11.43 -5.34 14.57
CA LEU A 210 11.17 -4.31 13.57
C LEU A 210 9.70 -3.90 13.70
N ASN A 211 9.45 -2.59 13.60
CA ASN A 211 8.12 -2.02 13.59
C ASN A 211 7.61 -1.98 12.15
N TYR A 212 6.35 -2.35 11.98
CA TYR A 212 5.60 -2.24 10.74
C TYR A 212 4.24 -1.61 11.06
N GLN A 213 3.63 -0.99 10.05
CA GLN A 213 2.36 -0.31 10.20
C GLN A 213 1.42 -0.72 9.06
N GLY A 214 0.26 -1.25 9.42
CA GLY A 214 -0.80 -1.64 8.48
C GLY A 214 -1.97 -0.67 8.53
N VAL A 215 -2.75 -0.61 7.46
CA VAL A 215 -4.11 -0.06 7.47
C VAL A 215 -5.08 -1.21 7.16
N THR A 216 -5.88 -1.61 8.13
CA THR A 216 -6.87 -2.68 7.99
C THR A 216 -8.22 -2.11 7.61
N THR A 217 -8.80 -2.58 6.50
CA THR A 217 -10.14 -2.19 6.04
C THR A 217 -11.25 -3.02 6.70
N PRO A 218 -12.51 -2.56 6.68
CA PRO A 218 -13.65 -3.25 7.31
C PRO A 218 -13.93 -4.68 6.82
N ASP A 219 -13.44 -5.05 5.64
CA ASP A 219 -13.50 -6.40 5.07
C ASP A 219 -12.39 -7.34 5.60
N GLY A 220 -11.50 -6.84 6.46
CA GLY A 220 -10.39 -7.59 7.06
C GLY A 220 -9.12 -7.64 6.21
N LEU A 221 -9.09 -6.97 5.04
CA LEU A 221 -7.88 -6.85 4.24
C LEU A 221 -6.91 -5.82 4.84
N CYS A 222 -5.61 -6.01 4.59
CA CYS A 222 -4.61 -4.98 4.83
C CYS A 222 -4.45 -4.15 3.54
N ALA A 223 -5.01 -2.95 3.53
CA ALA A 223 -5.06 -2.07 2.37
C ALA A 223 -3.73 -1.35 2.08
N HIS A 224 -2.95 -1.07 3.13
CA HIS A 224 -1.66 -0.37 3.04
C HIS A 224 -0.67 -0.99 4.03
N PHE A 225 0.59 -1.15 3.63
CA PHE A 225 1.66 -1.69 4.48
C PHE A 225 2.90 -0.80 4.45
N TRP A 226 3.45 -0.49 5.64
CA TRP A 226 4.62 0.37 5.81
C TRP A 226 5.65 -0.23 6.77
N GLY A 227 6.93 0.04 6.49
CA GLY A 227 8.09 -0.50 7.24
C GLY A 227 9.07 -1.25 6.32
N PRO A 228 10.12 -1.88 6.89
CA PRO A 228 10.45 -1.98 8.30
C PRO A 228 11.10 -0.72 8.89
N ILE A 229 10.75 -0.39 10.14
CA ILE A 229 11.38 0.70 10.91
C ILE A 229 11.97 0.15 12.23
N GLU A 230 12.97 0.86 12.76
CA GLU A 230 13.71 0.56 13.99
C GLU A 230 12.80 0.33 15.21
N GLY A 231 12.88 -0.86 15.82
CA GLY A 231 12.05 -1.25 16.97
C GLY A 231 12.19 -0.40 18.23
N ALA A 232 13.30 0.34 18.38
CA ALA A 232 13.50 1.30 19.44
C ALA A 232 12.60 2.54 19.33
N ARG A 233 12.11 2.87 18.11
CA ARG A 233 11.24 4.03 17.90
C ARG A 233 9.80 3.76 18.37
N HIS A 234 9.10 4.84 18.73
CA HIS A 234 7.71 4.81 19.14
C HIS A 234 6.77 4.75 17.93
N ASP A 235 5.58 4.18 18.10
CA ASP A 235 4.68 3.88 16.97
C ASP A 235 4.16 5.17 16.31
N THR A 236 4.14 6.28 17.07
CA THR A 236 3.89 7.64 16.58
C THR A 236 4.88 8.09 15.50
N THR A 237 6.16 7.69 15.55
CA THR A 237 7.13 8.10 14.53
C THR A 237 6.87 7.41 13.19
N LEU A 238 6.34 6.18 13.22
CA LEU A 238 5.90 5.45 12.02
C LEU A 238 4.81 6.25 11.30
N ARG A 239 3.80 6.69 12.07
CA ARG A 239 2.68 7.49 11.55
C ARG A 239 3.14 8.82 10.96
N MET A 240 4.11 9.50 11.58
CA MET A 240 4.67 10.75 11.03
C MET A 240 5.50 10.50 9.77
N GLU A 241 6.39 9.50 9.75
CA GLU A 241 7.19 9.17 8.57
C GLU A 241 6.31 8.72 7.39
N GLN A 242 5.26 7.91 7.66
CA GLN A 242 4.25 7.55 6.67
C GLN A 242 3.51 8.81 6.17
N MET A 243 3.04 9.69 7.05
CA MET A 243 2.36 10.92 6.63
C MET A 243 3.25 11.82 5.77
N HIS A 244 4.53 11.99 6.10
CA HIS A 244 5.45 12.80 5.30
C HIS A 244 5.70 12.22 3.90
N GLN A 245 5.80 10.89 3.75
CA GLN A 245 5.98 10.27 2.43
C GLN A 245 4.66 10.17 1.65
N ASN A 246 3.55 9.90 2.33
CA ASN A 246 2.23 9.88 1.72
C ASN A 246 1.76 11.30 1.36
N LEU A 247 2.28 12.36 1.98
CA LEU A 247 2.04 13.74 1.53
C LEU A 247 2.69 14.01 0.16
N ASN A 248 3.90 13.47 -0.08
CA ASN A 248 4.57 13.55 -1.39
C ASN A 248 3.85 12.69 -2.45
N LEU A 249 3.36 11.50 -2.10
CA LEU A 249 2.48 10.73 -3.00
C LEU A 249 1.11 11.42 -3.19
N SER A 250 0.63 12.14 -2.18
CA SER A 250 -0.61 12.89 -2.28
C SER A 250 -0.47 14.17 -3.10
N SER A 251 0.71 14.76 -3.32
CA SER A 251 0.79 15.88 -4.27
C SER A 251 0.35 15.45 -5.67
N ASP A 252 0.62 14.19 -6.04
CA ASP A 252 0.33 13.66 -7.36
C ASP A 252 -1.13 13.16 -7.43
N VAL A 253 -1.60 12.43 -6.41
CA VAL A 253 -3.01 12.00 -6.33
C VAL A 253 -3.95 13.19 -6.13
N VAL A 254 -3.62 14.13 -5.24
CA VAL A 254 -4.37 15.38 -5.05
C VAL A 254 -4.24 16.28 -6.28
N SER A 255 -3.13 16.28 -7.04
CA SER A 255 -3.13 16.96 -8.36
C SER A 255 -4.15 16.34 -9.30
N SER A 256 -4.20 15.01 -9.43
CA SER A 256 -5.20 14.33 -10.29
C SER A 256 -6.64 14.61 -9.85
N CYS A 257 -6.92 14.68 -8.55
CA CYS A 257 -8.24 15.08 -8.05
C CYS A 257 -8.48 16.61 -8.12
N LEU A 258 -7.44 17.44 -8.11
CA LEU A 258 -7.55 18.90 -8.26
C LEU A 258 -7.76 19.32 -9.71
N GLU A 259 -7.37 18.52 -10.70
CA GLU A 259 -7.74 18.72 -12.10
C GLU A 259 -9.28 18.67 -12.26
N ASP A 260 -9.97 17.72 -11.61
CA ASP A 260 -11.43 17.68 -11.55
C ASP A 260 -12.03 18.89 -10.81
N PHE A 261 -11.39 19.37 -9.73
CA PHE A 261 -11.82 20.62 -9.07
C PHE A 261 -11.54 21.88 -9.90
N ALA A 262 -10.56 21.87 -10.81
CA ALA A 262 -10.31 22.99 -11.71
C ALA A 262 -11.45 23.16 -12.72
N VAL A 263 -12.04 22.06 -13.21
CA VAL A 263 -13.25 22.08 -14.05
C VAL A 263 -14.42 22.71 -13.29
N LEU A 264 -14.67 22.30 -12.03
CA LEU A 264 -15.71 22.89 -11.19
C LEU A 264 -15.45 24.37 -10.86
N LYS A 265 -14.19 24.76 -10.67
CA LYS A 265 -13.81 26.14 -10.36
C LYS A 265 -13.96 27.06 -11.58
N ASN A 266 -13.63 26.57 -12.78
CA ASN A 266 -13.87 27.28 -14.03
C ASN A 266 -15.37 27.42 -14.31
N ALA A 267 -16.16 26.36 -14.13
CA ALA A 267 -17.61 26.41 -14.27
C ALA A 267 -18.26 27.40 -13.29
N ALA A 268 -17.78 27.47 -12.04
CA ALA A 268 -18.23 28.46 -11.06
C ALA A 268 -17.84 29.90 -11.45
N GLN A 269 -16.67 30.10 -12.06
CA GLN A 269 -16.21 31.39 -12.56
C GLN A 269 -17.06 31.87 -13.75
N GLU A 270 -17.32 30.99 -14.74
CA GLU A 270 -18.21 31.27 -15.88
C GLU A 270 -19.63 31.65 -15.42
N LEU A 271 -20.15 30.97 -14.40
CA LEU A 271 -21.48 31.28 -13.82
C LEU A 271 -21.48 32.64 -13.10
N HIS A 272 -20.37 33.00 -12.44
CA HIS A 272 -20.23 34.31 -11.79
C HIS A 272 -20.10 35.45 -12.81
N ASP A 273 -19.33 35.25 -13.88
CA ASP A 273 -19.13 36.23 -14.95
C ASP A 273 -20.44 36.43 -15.76
N ALA A 274 -21.19 35.35 -16.01
CA ALA A 274 -22.52 35.42 -16.62
C ALA A 274 -23.53 36.19 -15.74
N ALA A 275 -23.51 35.99 -14.42
CA ALA A 275 -24.33 36.75 -13.48
C ALA A 275 -23.91 38.24 -13.42
N ALA A 276 -22.62 38.54 -13.49
CA ALA A 276 -22.12 39.92 -13.53
C ALA A 276 -22.58 40.66 -14.79
N GLU A 277 -22.53 40.02 -15.97
CA GLU A 277 -23.05 40.60 -17.20
C GLU A 277 -24.59 40.76 -17.18
N LEU A 278 -25.31 39.84 -16.53
CA LEU A 278 -26.77 39.99 -16.33
C LEU A 278 -27.08 41.23 -15.49
N ILE A 279 -26.39 41.43 -14.36
CA ILE A 279 -26.53 42.62 -13.51
C ILE A 279 -26.21 43.88 -14.30
N ARG A 280 -25.12 43.88 -15.08
CA ARG A 280 -24.73 45.02 -15.93
C ARG A 280 -25.75 45.34 -17.03
N ARG A 281 -26.46 44.32 -17.55
CA ARG A 281 -27.59 44.49 -18.48
C ARG A 281 -28.85 45.02 -17.79
N ILE A 282 -29.08 44.66 -16.53
CA ILE A 282 -30.14 45.24 -15.68
C ILE A 282 -29.84 46.72 -15.39
N ASP A 283 -28.61 47.06 -14.96
CA ASP A 283 -28.20 48.43 -14.66
C ASP A 283 -28.27 49.35 -15.90
N THR A 284 -27.81 48.87 -17.06
CA THR A 284 -27.95 49.62 -18.32
C THR A 284 -29.41 49.76 -18.76
N GLY A 285 -30.25 48.75 -18.49
CA GLY A 285 -31.71 48.86 -18.62
C GLY A 285 -32.30 49.94 -17.73
N ILE A 286 -31.93 49.97 -16.44
CA ILE A 286 -32.34 50.96 -15.45
C ILE A 286 -31.91 52.38 -15.86
N GLU A 287 -30.68 52.59 -16.31
CA GLU A 287 -30.23 53.90 -16.81
C GLU A 287 -30.95 54.31 -18.11
N THR A 288 -31.27 53.36 -18.99
CA THR A 288 -32.09 53.64 -20.19
C THR A 288 -33.50 54.06 -19.79
N ILE A 289 -34.09 53.44 -18.77
CA ILE A 289 -35.41 53.80 -18.21
C ILE A 289 -35.36 55.18 -17.55
N LYS A 290 -34.35 55.47 -16.72
CA LYS A 290 -34.14 56.80 -16.11
C LYS A 290 -33.99 57.88 -17.18
N THR A 291 -33.23 57.60 -18.25
CA THR A 291 -33.01 58.54 -19.37
C THR A 291 -34.31 58.81 -20.12
N LYS A 292 -35.11 57.77 -20.44
CA LYS A 292 -36.46 57.94 -21.01
C LYS A 292 -37.37 58.76 -20.09
N ARG A 293 -37.37 58.49 -18.79
CA ARG A 293 -38.17 59.22 -17.78
C ARG A 293 -37.76 60.70 -17.71
N ARG A 294 -36.46 61.01 -17.86
CA ARG A 294 -35.93 62.38 -17.89
C ARG A 294 -36.27 63.13 -19.17
N VAL A 295 -36.27 62.46 -20.33
CA VAL A 295 -36.71 63.02 -21.62
C VAL A 295 -38.22 63.30 -21.60
N ILE A 296 -39.03 62.39 -21.06
CA ILE A 296 -40.48 62.59 -20.86
C ILE A 296 -40.73 63.76 -19.90
N GLY A 297 -39.96 63.86 -18.81
CA GLY A 297 -40.03 64.99 -17.88
C GLY A 297 -39.70 66.34 -18.55
N ALA A 298 -38.67 66.39 -19.41
CA ALA A 298 -38.33 67.60 -20.16
C ALA A 298 -39.44 67.97 -21.17
N PHE A 299 -39.93 67.02 -21.97
CA PHE A 299 -41.06 67.24 -22.89
C PHE A 299 -42.33 67.71 -22.17
N SER A 300 -42.56 67.27 -20.93
CA SER A 300 -43.69 67.71 -20.12
C SER A 300 -43.58 69.14 -19.62
N VAL A 301 -42.38 69.71 -19.51
CA VAL A 301 -42.15 71.09 -19.07
C VAL A 301 -42.29 72.07 -20.26
N ASP A 302 -41.84 71.67 -21.44
CA ASP A 302 -41.84 72.54 -22.63
C ASP A 302 -43.23 72.69 -23.30
N VAL A 303 -44.17 71.75 -23.09
CA VAL A 303 -45.44 71.71 -23.85
C VAL A 303 -46.63 72.38 -23.13
N HIS A 304 -46.73 72.34 -21.80
CA HIS A 304 -47.81 73.03 -21.06
C HIS A 304 -47.40 73.48 -19.64
N PRO A 305 -47.30 74.80 -19.36
CA PRO A 305 -46.79 75.29 -18.07
C PRO A 305 -47.66 75.07 -16.83
N ASN A 306 -48.91 74.59 -16.95
CA ASN A 306 -49.86 74.47 -15.83
C ASN A 306 -50.91 73.36 -16.07
N ASN A 307 -50.61 72.10 -15.73
CA ASN A 307 -51.61 71.15 -15.20
C ASN A 307 -50.97 69.87 -14.63
N GLU A 308 -50.97 69.71 -13.31
CA GLU A 308 -50.40 68.53 -12.63
C GLU A 308 -51.21 67.24 -12.84
N ALA A 309 -52.50 67.35 -13.22
CA ALA A 309 -53.41 66.21 -13.33
C ALA A 309 -53.24 65.34 -14.59
N TRP A 310 -52.59 65.84 -15.64
CA TRP A 310 -52.40 65.06 -16.89
C TRP A 310 -51.15 64.18 -16.83
N THR A 311 -50.08 64.68 -16.23
CA THR A 311 -48.79 63.98 -16.10
C THR A 311 -48.89 62.75 -15.20
N GLU A 312 -49.64 62.81 -14.09
CA GLU A 312 -49.92 61.64 -13.24
C GLU A 312 -50.61 60.51 -14.02
N ASN A 313 -51.60 60.83 -14.86
CA ASN A 313 -52.34 59.82 -15.62
C ASN A 313 -51.47 59.13 -16.68
N VAL A 314 -50.61 59.88 -17.37
CA VAL A 314 -49.65 59.30 -18.33
C VAL A 314 -48.64 58.40 -17.60
N ILE A 315 -48.12 58.82 -16.45
CA ILE A 315 -47.18 58.03 -15.65
C ILE A 315 -47.82 56.72 -15.14
N ARG A 316 -49.11 56.74 -14.76
CA ARG A 316 -49.87 55.53 -14.33
C ARG A 316 -50.23 54.59 -15.49
N SER A 317 -50.22 55.07 -16.73
CA SER A 317 -50.51 54.26 -17.93
C SER A 317 -49.29 53.52 -18.51
N ILE A 318 -48.09 53.74 -17.93
CA ILE A 318 -46.90 52.95 -18.24
C ILE A 318 -47.00 51.65 -17.43
N PRO A 319 -46.89 50.45 -18.04
CA PRO A 319 -46.89 49.21 -17.29
C PRO A 319 -45.68 49.16 -16.35
N ASN A 320 -45.93 49.17 -15.04
CA ASN A 320 -44.92 48.79 -14.05
C ASN A 320 -44.69 47.29 -14.21
N LEU A 321 -43.41 46.88 -14.30
CA LEU A 321 -43.05 45.47 -14.50
C LEU A 321 -42.98 44.68 -13.17
N ASP A 322 -43.16 45.36 -12.03
CA ASP A 322 -43.25 44.75 -10.71
C ASP A 322 -44.32 45.47 -9.89
N ASP A 323 -45.49 44.84 -9.78
CA ASP A 323 -46.21 44.64 -8.51
C ASP A 323 -47.38 43.65 -8.75
N THR A 324 -47.58 42.73 -7.80
CA THR A 324 -48.61 41.67 -7.75
C THR A 324 -48.51 40.51 -8.77
N GLU A 325 -47.69 39.49 -8.45
CA GLU A 325 -48.13 38.09 -8.60
C GLU A 325 -47.44 37.16 -7.57
N HIS A 326 -47.89 37.25 -6.32
CA HIS A 326 -47.74 36.20 -5.30
C HIS A 326 -49.00 36.23 -4.41
N THR A 327 -50.00 35.41 -4.77
CA THR A 327 -50.61 34.36 -3.92
C THR A 327 -51.79 33.70 -4.64
N ASP A 328 -51.97 32.39 -4.36
CA ASP A 328 -53.19 31.58 -4.53
C ASP A 328 -53.59 31.08 -5.93
N GLU A 329 -52.95 29.99 -6.38
CA GLU A 329 -53.56 28.63 -6.48
C GLU A 329 -52.50 27.50 -6.41
#